data_AF-A0A5J6G5W4-F1
#
_entry.id   AF-A0A5J6G5W4-F1
#
_cell.length_a   1.000
_cell.length_b   1.000
_cell.length_c   1.000
_cell.angle_alpha   90.00
_cell.angle_beta   90.00
_cell.angle_gamma   90.00
#
_symmetry.space_group_name_H-M   'P 1'
#
loop_
_entity.id
_entity.type
_entity.pdbx_description
1 polymer ?
#
loop_
_entity_poly.entity_id
_entity_poly.type
_entity_poly.pdbx_seq_one_letter_code
_entity_poly.pdbx_strand_id
1 'polypeptide(L)'
;MPASESRVSGEGHGEFRSSRDVKTGLIDGTSFQIKPVQYVDIDGLAVFEGDIVLGTVAQIERRTSELRADSEGKVPESAVVITGQQFRWPNALVPFEIDGNLPNQQRVTDAIAHWQSRTRMRFVQRTPANQAQFPDFVRFVPGGGCSSFVGRQGGSQSVTLGTGCTTGNCIHEIGHAVGLWHEQSREDRDQFVTIVWANITQGFEHNFDQHITDGDDVGPYDYGSIMHYPRDAFSSNGQDTIIPTVQGVTIGQRTGLSTDDIAAVHAMYGPSSASGPVVSWESDRLDVFTTGTDSALYHKWWDGEAWGPNVKGWESLGGICTSPPTSVAWAHDRLDVFAIGTDSALYHKWWDGSAWGPGVKDWESLGGICTSPPEAVSWGPDRLDLFVTGTDAATYHKWWDGNAWGPSVKGWESLGGTCLTKPKVVSWGANRLDVFVIGTDSALYHKWWDGNAWGPGIKGWESLGGTCLSEPVAVSWGQNRLDLFVIGTDSALYHKWWDGNAWGPSVKGWESLGGICEGTPTAVAWGNDRLDLFVIGTDSALYHKWWDGSAWGPSIKGWESLGGICTSSPAAVSWEPNRLDLFVRGTDSALFHKWWDGKAWGPSVKGWESLGGILTHFTD
;
A
#
# COMPACT_ATOMS: atom_id res chain seq x y z
N MET A 1 -13.76 30.12 -48.49
CA MET A 1 -13.13 29.44 -47.34
C MET A 1 -13.58 27.99 -47.42
N PRO A 2 -12.69 27.00 -47.47
CA PRO A 2 -13.08 25.59 -47.52
C PRO A 2 -13.68 25.15 -46.18
N ALA A 3 -14.50 24.09 -46.21
CA ALA A 3 -15.11 23.51 -45.02
C ALA A 3 -14.14 22.59 -44.26
N SER A 4 -14.43 22.31 -43.00
CA SER A 4 -13.76 21.30 -42.19
C SER A 4 -14.04 19.89 -42.74
N GLU A 5 -12.99 19.13 -43.04
CA GLU A 5 -13.12 17.73 -43.45
C GLU A 5 -13.50 16.84 -42.27
N SER A 6 -14.44 15.91 -42.50
CA SER A 6 -14.92 14.97 -41.50
C SER A 6 -13.90 13.84 -41.27
N ARG A 7 -13.30 13.79 -40.06
CA ARG A 7 -12.45 12.67 -39.62
C ARG A 7 -13.29 11.44 -39.23
N VAL A 8 -13.93 10.81 -40.22
CA VAL A 8 -14.43 9.42 -40.10
C VAL A 8 -13.97 8.63 -41.32
N SER A 9 -12.72 8.21 -41.27
CA SER A 9 -12.17 7.13 -42.09
C SER A 9 -11.79 5.98 -41.15
N GLY A 10 -12.11 4.74 -41.53
CA GLY A 10 -11.45 3.57 -40.94
C GLY A 10 -9.94 3.65 -41.15
N GLU A 11 -9.17 2.87 -40.37
CA GLU A 11 -7.71 3.07 -40.18
C GLU A 11 -7.40 4.32 -39.33
N GLY A 12 -7.95 4.35 -38.10
CA GLY A 12 -7.78 5.46 -37.16
C GLY A 12 -6.43 5.46 -36.43
N HIS A 13 -5.58 6.44 -36.71
CA HIS A 13 -4.39 6.78 -35.90
C HIS A 13 -4.78 7.56 -34.62
N GLY A 14 -5.64 6.96 -33.80
CA GLY A 14 -6.07 7.49 -32.50
C GLY A 14 -5.27 6.93 -31.32
N GLU A 15 -5.72 7.27 -30.13
CA GLU A 15 -5.35 6.60 -28.87
C GLU A 15 -6.04 5.23 -28.82
N PHE A 16 -7.36 5.25 -28.59
CA PHE A 16 -8.25 4.09 -28.61
C PHE A 16 -8.37 3.47 -30.02
N ARG A 17 -8.48 2.13 -30.08
CA ARG A 17 -8.79 1.37 -31.31
C ARG A 17 -10.04 0.51 -31.09
N SER A 18 -11.08 0.73 -31.89
CA SER A 18 -12.30 -0.11 -31.86
C SER A 18 -12.76 -0.50 -33.28
N SER A 19 -13.64 -1.51 -33.35
CA SER A 19 -14.16 -2.11 -34.58
C SER A 19 -15.65 -2.41 -34.44
N ARG A 20 -16.38 -2.48 -35.57
CA ARG A 20 -17.80 -2.88 -35.59
C ARG A 20 -17.99 -4.40 -35.52
N ASP A 21 -16.94 -5.17 -35.77
CA ASP A 21 -16.95 -6.63 -35.66
C ASP A 21 -16.70 -7.05 -34.20
N VAL A 22 -17.67 -6.72 -33.34
CA VAL A 22 -17.63 -7.01 -31.90
C VAL A 22 -17.90 -8.49 -31.66
N LYS A 23 -17.02 -9.15 -30.88
CA LYS A 23 -17.12 -10.54 -30.45
C LYS A 23 -17.47 -10.61 -28.96
N THR A 24 -18.23 -11.63 -28.55
CA THR A 24 -18.51 -11.90 -27.13
C THR A 24 -17.75 -13.12 -26.65
N GLY A 25 -16.72 -12.90 -25.83
CA GLY A 25 -15.94 -13.94 -25.16
C GLY A 25 -16.40 -14.14 -23.73
N LEU A 26 -16.22 -15.34 -23.17
CA LEU A 26 -16.35 -15.56 -21.73
C LEU A 26 -14.98 -15.47 -21.06
N ILE A 27 -14.93 -14.76 -19.94
CA ILE A 27 -13.78 -14.71 -19.02
C ILE A 27 -14.20 -15.14 -17.62
N ASP A 28 -13.25 -15.70 -16.88
CA ASP A 28 -13.38 -16.09 -15.47
C ASP A 28 -12.18 -15.55 -14.67
N GLY A 29 -12.45 -15.15 -13.42
CA GLY A 29 -11.47 -14.62 -12.49
C GLY A 29 -11.49 -15.39 -11.16
N THR A 30 -10.53 -15.13 -10.29
CA THR A 30 -10.47 -15.78 -8.96
C THR A 30 -11.50 -15.24 -7.95
N SER A 31 -12.31 -14.25 -8.35
CA SER A 31 -13.32 -13.56 -7.54
C SER A 31 -14.73 -13.59 -8.14
N PHE A 32 -14.86 -13.56 -9.47
CA PHE A 32 -16.13 -13.45 -10.19
C PHE A 32 -16.47 -14.71 -11.00
N GLN A 33 -17.76 -14.98 -11.19
CA GLN A 33 -18.24 -16.06 -12.05
C GLN A 33 -18.15 -15.70 -13.54
N ILE A 34 -18.09 -16.74 -14.38
CA ILE A 34 -17.93 -16.67 -15.84
C ILE A 34 -18.84 -15.59 -16.49
N LYS A 35 -18.27 -14.45 -16.94
CA LYS A 35 -19.02 -13.35 -17.58
C LYS A 35 -18.71 -13.25 -19.09
N PRO A 36 -19.72 -12.97 -19.94
CA PRO A 36 -19.51 -12.40 -21.26
C PRO A 36 -18.91 -10.98 -21.23
N VAL A 37 -17.84 -10.77 -21.99
CA VAL A 37 -17.26 -9.46 -22.32
C VAL A 37 -17.28 -9.23 -23.83
N GLN A 38 -17.56 -7.99 -24.24
CA GLN A 38 -17.57 -7.57 -25.65
C GLN A 38 -16.21 -7.01 -26.03
N TYR A 39 -15.51 -7.67 -26.95
CA TYR A 39 -14.17 -7.29 -27.39
C TYR A 39 -14.10 -7.21 -28.92
N VAL A 40 -13.07 -6.54 -29.41
CA VAL A 40 -12.78 -6.41 -30.84
C VAL A 40 -11.48 -7.11 -31.22
N ASP A 41 -11.44 -7.69 -32.42
CA ASP A 41 -10.27 -8.38 -32.96
C ASP A 41 -9.29 -7.36 -33.56
N ILE A 42 -8.16 -7.16 -32.89
CA ILE A 42 -7.16 -6.16 -33.27
C ILE A 42 -5.80 -6.84 -33.41
N ASP A 43 -5.36 -7.05 -34.64
CA ASP A 43 -4.08 -7.67 -34.99
C ASP A 43 -3.91 -9.09 -34.34
N GLY A 44 -5.03 -9.78 -34.06
CA GLY A 44 -5.07 -11.09 -33.39
C GLY A 44 -5.20 -11.03 -31.85
N LEU A 45 -5.24 -9.84 -31.26
CA LEU A 45 -5.52 -9.59 -29.85
C LEU A 45 -6.99 -9.29 -29.62
N ALA A 46 -7.52 -9.75 -28.49
CA ALA A 46 -8.84 -9.39 -28.00
C ALA A 46 -8.73 -8.10 -27.19
N VAL A 47 -9.13 -6.98 -27.81
CA VAL A 47 -9.07 -5.66 -27.18
C VAL A 47 -10.45 -5.25 -26.67
N PHE A 48 -10.48 -4.75 -25.44
CA PHE A 48 -11.61 -4.27 -24.66
C PHE A 48 -11.40 -2.77 -24.40
N GLU A 49 -12.48 -1.99 -24.30
CA GLU A 49 -12.42 -0.55 -23.98
C GLU A 49 -11.43 0.29 -24.84
N GLY A 50 -11.09 -0.16 -26.04
CA GLY A 50 -10.22 0.53 -26.99
C GLY A 50 -8.72 0.23 -26.88
N ASP A 51 -8.23 -0.20 -25.72
CA ASP A 51 -6.79 -0.33 -25.38
C ASP A 51 -6.47 -1.46 -24.38
N ILE A 52 -7.43 -1.91 -23.55
CA ILE A 52 -7.24 -3.05 -22.63
C ILE A 52 -7.13 -4.38 -23.40
N VAL A 53 -6.01 -5.08 -23.28
CA VAL A 53 -5.78 -6.38 -23.92
C VAL A 53 -6.16 -7.53 -22.98
N LEU A 54 -7.20 -8.29 -23.33
CA LEU A 54 -7.68 -9.45 -22.57
C LEU A 54 -6.91 -10.75 -22.86
N GLY A 55 -6.16 -10.80 -23.95
CA GLY A 55 -5.44 -11.99 -24.44
C GLY A 55 -5.38 -12.05 -25.96
N THR A 56 -4.87 -13.14 -26.53
CA THR A 56 -5.08 -13.41 -27.96
C THR A 56 -6.51 -13.89 -28.20
N VAL A 57 -7.06 -13.59 -29.37
CA VAL A 57 -8.40 -14.04 -29.78
C VAL A 57 -8.52 -15.56 -29.71
N ALA A 58 -7.48 -16.30 -30.11
CA ALA A 58 -7.42 -17.76 -30.06
C ALA A 58 -7.21 -18.35 -28.63
N GLN A 59 -6.99 -17.52 -27.61
CA GLN A 59 -7.13 -17.90 -26.20
C GLN A 59 -8.56 -17.64 -25.73
N ILE A 60 -9.11 -16.44 -26.00
CA ILE A 60 -10.47 -16.07 -25.57
C ILE A 60 -11.53 -16.98 -26.20
N GLU A 61 -11.48 -17.25 -27.51
CA GLU A 61 -12.45 -18.13 -28.19
C GLU A 61 -12.37 -19.59 -27.71
N ARG A 62 -11.18 -20.04 -27.28
CA ARG A 62 -10.97 -21.37 -26.68
C ARG A 62 -11.53 -21.46 -25.27
N ARG A 63 -11.15 -20.52 -24.40
CA ARG A 63 -11.64 -20.38 -23.02
C ARG A 63 -13.17 -20.24 -23.02
N THR A 64 -13.71 -19.46 -23.95
CA THR A 64 -15.16 -19.35 -24.22
C THR A 64 -15.81 -20.68 -24.59
N SER A 65 -15.14 -21.53 -25.36
CA SER A 65 -15.66 -22.85 -25.76
C SER A 65 -15.60 -23.86 -24.62
N GLU A 66 -14.54 -23.83 -23.82
CA GLU A 66 -14.35 -24.65 -22.62
C GLU A 66 -15.41 -24.29 -21.56
N LEU A 67 -15.53 -23.01 -21.19
CA LEU A 67 -16.52 -22.54 -20.20
C LEU A 67 -17.99 -22.70 -20.64
N ARG A 68 -18.26 -22.77 -21.95
CA ARG A 68 -19.60 -23.11 -22.50
C ARG A 68 -19.92 -24.61 -22.43
N ALA A 69 -18.92 -25.48 -22.29
CA ALA A 69 -19.15 -26.91 -22.11
C ALA A 69 -19.58 -27.26 -20.68
N ASP A 70 -19.04 -26.55 -19.69
CA ASP A 70 -19.19 -26.88 -18.26
C ASP A 70 -20.45 -26.27 -17.57
N SER A 71 -21.18 -25.36 -18.23
CA SER A 71 -22.11 -24.43 -17.56
C SER A 71 -23.62 -24.66 -17.74
N GLU A 72 -24.06 -25.73 -18.42
CA GLU A 72 -25.48 -26.09 -18.68
C GLU A 72 -26.42 -24.92 -19.15
N GLY A 73 -25.86 -23.89 -19.77
CA GLY A 73 -26.65 -22.84 -20.43
C GLY A 73 -27.30 -21.80 -19.51
N LYS A 74 -26.75 -21.55 -18.30
CA LYS A 74 -27.12 -20.39 -17.47
C LYS A 74 -25.94 -19.44 -17.29
N VAL A 75 -26.11 -18.21 -17.77
CA VAL A 75 -25.12 -17.13 -17.69
C VAL A 75 -25.78 -15.93 -17.00
N PRO A 76 -25.35 -15.54 -15.79
CA PRO A 76 -25.71 -14.27 -15.15
C PRO A 76 -24.98 -13.07 -15.78
N GLU A 77 -25.34 -11.86 -15.35
CA GLU A 77 -24.77 -10.59 -15.81
C GLU A 77 -23.77 -10.01 -14.76
N SER A 78 -22.89 -9.10 -15.21
CA SER A 78 -21.86 -8.33 -14.45
C SER A 78 -20.43 -8.92 -14.24
N ALA A 79 -19.44 -8.01 -14.35
CA ALA A 79 -17.96 -7.98 -14.09
C ALA A 79 -17.44 -6.67 -14.82
N VAL A 80 -16.19 -6.17 -14.88
CA VAL A 80 -14.84 -6.76 -14.70
C VAL A 80 -13.85 -5.79 -13.99
N VAL A 81 -13.12 -6.26 -12.97
CA VAL A 81 -11.75 -5.82 -12.61
C VAL A 81 -10.94 -7.05 -12.13
N ILE A 82 -9.59 -7.00 -12.13
CA ILE A 82 -8.73 -8.11 -11.70
C ILE A 82 -8.29 -7.99 -10.22
N THR A 83 -9.00 -8.69 -9.36
CA THR A 83 -8.57 -9.01 -7.98
C THR A 83 -7.86 -10.37 -7.91
N GLY A 84 -6.55 -10.35 -7.60
CA GLY A 84 -5.75 -11.55 -7.40
C GLY A 84 -4.25 -11.25 -7.37
N GLN A 85 -3.54 -11.65 -6.30
CA GLN A 85 -2.12 -11.34 -6.10
C GLN A 85 -1.21 -11.87 -7.21
N GLN A 86 -1.60 -12.96 -7.86
CA GLN A 86 -0.89 -13.53 -9.00
C GLN A 86 -0.71 -12.52 -10.15
N PHE A 87 -1.63 -11.56 -10.30
CA PHE A 87 -1.59 -10.52 -11.33
C PHE A 87 -0.90 -9.22 -10.87
N ARG A 88 -0.33 -9.16 -9.67
CA ARG A 88 0.53 -8.04 -9.23
C ARG A 88 1.99 -8.32 -9.60
N TRP A 89 2.79 -7.26 -9.74
CA TRP A 89 4.24 -7.36 -9.93
C TRP A 89 4.98 -7.56 -8.59
N PRO A 90 5.75 -8.64 -8.41
CA PRO A 90 6.51 -8.87 -7.18
C PRO A 90 7.43 -7.70 -6.83
N ASN A 91 7.52 -7.35 -5.54
CA ASN A 91 8.33 -6.24 -5.03
C ASN A 91 8.09 -4.87 -5.69
N ALA A 92 6.88 -4.64 -6.25
CA ALA A 92 6.56 -3.45 -7.04
C ALA A 92 7.52 -3.23 -8.24
N LEU A 93 8.19 -4.29 -8.71
CA LEU A 93 9.26 -4.24 -9.70
C LEU A 93 8.76 -4.75 -11.06
N VAL A 94 8.83 -3.90 -12.08
CA VAL A 94 8.46 -4.21 -13.46
C VAL A 94 9.74 -4.27 -14.32
N PRO A 95 10.24 -5.47 -14.67
CA PRO A 95 11.29 -5.60 -15.66
C PRO A 95 10.77 -5.21 -17.04
N PHE A 96 11.56 -4.49 -17.84
CA PHE A 96 11.10 -3.99 -19.13
C PHE A 96 12.13 -4.06 -20.27
N GLU A 97 11.63 -4.28 -21.49
CA GLU A 97 12.35 -4.12 -22.75
C GLU A 97 11.70 -3.03 -23.62
N ILE A 98 12.51 -2.33 -24.42
CA ILE A 98 12.02 -1.42 -25.46
C ILE A 98 12.42 -2.01 -26.81
N ASP A 99 11.46 -2.17 -27.73
CA ASP A 99 11.76 -2.63 -29.08
C ASP A 99 12.59 -1.58 -29.84
N GLY A 100 13.69 -1.99 -30.47
CA GLY A 100 14.58 -1.10 -31.21
C GLY A 100 13.89 -0.34 -32.36
N ASN A 101 12.74 -0.83 -32.84
CA ASN A 101 11.93 -0.20 -33.89
C ASN A 101 10.86 0.77 -33.34
N LEU A 102 10.69 0.87 -32.01
CA LEU A 102 9.73 1.77 -31.40
C LEU A 102 10.12 3.23 -31.67
N PRO A 103 9.28 4.06 -32.31
CA PRO A 103 9.54 5.48 -32.47
C PRO A 103 9.42 6.21 -31.12
N ASN A 104 10.19 7.28 -30.94
CA ASN A 104 10.22 8.10 -29.74
C ASN A 104 10.36 7.28 -28.44
N GLN A 105 11.43 6.49 -28.31
CA GLN A 105 11.69 5.66 -27.11
C GLN A 105 11.80 6.49 -25.82
N GLN A 106 12.18 7.77 -25.93
CA GLN A 106 12.28 8.69 -24.80
C GLN A 106 10.97 8.81 -24.01
N ARG A 107 9.80 8.74 -24.68
CA ARG A 107 8.49 8.77 -23.99
C ARG A 107 8.30 7.63 -22.99
N VAL A 108 8.95 6.47 -23.23
CA VAL A 108 8.92 5.33 -22.31
C VAL A 108 9.78 5.61 -21.08
N THR A 109 11.01 6.11 -21.27
CA THR A 109 11.89 6.47 -20.14
C THR A 109 11.34 7.65 -19.33
N ASP A 110 10.67 8.60 -19.98
CA ASP A 110 10.03 9.74 -19.30
C ASP A 110 8.80 9.28 -18.49
N ALA A 111 7.97 8.39 -19.04
CA ALA A 111 6.85 7.80 -18.32
C ALA A 111 7.31 6.94 -17.13
N ILE A 112 8.34 6.13 -17.31
CA ILE A 112 8.99 5.36 -16.23
C ILE A 112 9.57 6.30 -15.16
N ALA A 113 10.18 7.43 -15.54
CA ALA A 113 10.64 8.43 -14.58
C ALA A 113 9.48 9.10 -13.82
N HIS A 114 8.35 9.37 -14.49
CA HIS A 114 7.14 9.90 -13.86
C HIS A 114 6.58 8.93 -12.79
N TRP A 115 6.48 7.64 -13.12
CA TRP A 115 6.05 6.59 -12.19
C TRP A 115 7.00 6.43 -11.00
N GLN A 116 8.32 6.34 -11.24
CA GLN A 116 9.30 6.11 -10.16
C GLN A 116 9.49 7.31 -9.23
N SER A 117 9.15 8.53 -9.68
CA SER A 117 9.24 9.76 -8.87
C SER A 117 7.99 10.07 -8.05
N ARG A 118 6.89 9.32 -8.23
CA ARG A 118 5.60 9.51 -7.53
C ARG A 118 5.08 8.29 -6.81
N THR A 119 5.54 7.10 -7.18
CA THR A 119 5.03 5.83 -6.65
C THR A 119 6.15 4.96 -6.10
N ARG A 120 5.76 3.92 -5.35
CA ARG A 120 6.67 2.85 -4.90
C ARG A 120 7.11 1.91 -6.06
N MET A 121 6.50 1.99 -7.25
CA MET A 121 6.84 1.16 -8.42
C MET A 121 8.26 1.41 -8.94
N ARG A 122 8.98 0.36 -9.31
CA ARG A 122 10.35 0.41 -9.85
C ARG A 122 10.45 -0.32 -11.18
N PHE A 123 11.32 0.15 -12.06
CA PHE A 123 11.44 -0.38 -13.43
C PHE A 123 12.89 -0.73 -13.74
N VAL A 124 13.17 -2.00 -14.03
CA VAL A 124 14.52 -2.49 -14.32
C VAL A 124 14.65 -2.84 -15.80
N GLN A 125 15.62 -2.24 -16.48
CA GLN A 125 15.86 -2.57 -17.89
C GLN A 125 16.36 -4.01 -18.00
N ARG A 126 15.63 -4.81 -18.77
CA ARG A 126 15.96 -6.19 -19.09
C ARG A 126 17.01 -6.21 -20.21
N THR A 127 18.01 -7.05 -20.03
CA THR A 127 19.22 -7.12 -20.86
C THR A 127 19.67 -8.58 -20.99
N PRO A 128 20.52 -8.92 -21.98
CA PRO A 128 21.04 -10.28 -22.11
C PRO A 128 21.77 -10.84 -20.88
N ALA A 129 22.19 -9.98 -19.94
CA ALA A 129 22.87 -10.36 -18.70
C ALA A 129 21.93 -10.66 -17.52
N ASN A 130 20.76 -10.00 -17.43
CA ASN A 130 19.80 -10.17 -16.32
C ASN A 130 18.49 -10.88 -16.74
N GLN A 131 18.26 -11.11 -18.03
CA GLN A 131 17.03 -11.74 -18.58
C GLN A 131 16.62 -13.07 -17.92
N ALA A 132 17.57 -13.84 -17.37
CA ALA A 132 17.28 -15.11 -16.67
C ALA A 132 16.70 -14.91 -15.25
N GLN A 133 16.90 -13.72 -14.66
CA GLN A 133 16.31 -13.31 -13.37
C GLN A 133 14.90 -12.74 -13.55
N PHE A 134 14.58 -12.29 -14.77
CA PHE A 134 13.32 -11.65 -15.13
C PHE A 134 12.59 -12.45 -16.23
N PRO A 135 11.94 -13.57 -15.86
CA PRO A 135 11.13 -14.36 -16.79
C PRO A 135 9.86 -13.61 -17.22
N ASP A 136 9.27 -12.83 -16.30
CA ASP A 136 8.12 -11.97 -16.53
C ASP A 136 8.58 -10.53 -16.78
N PHE A 137 8.09 -9.89 -17.84
CA PHE A 137 8.50 -8.53 -18.21
C PHE A 137 7.53 -7.84 -19.18
N VAL A 138 7.53 -6.50 -19.14
CA VAL A 138 6.84 -5.64 -20.11
C VAL A 138 7.73 -5.40 -21.33
N ARG A 139 7.17 -5.44 -22.53
CA ARG A 139 7.87 -5.12 -23.78
C ARG A 139 7.16 -3.98 -24.51
N PHE A 140 7.78 -2.80 -24.57
CA PHE A 140 7.25 -1.64 -25.27
C PHE A 140 7.46 -1.80 -26.79
N VAL A 141 6.38 -1.86 -27.57
CA VAL A 141 6.38 -2.22 -29.00
C VAL A 141 5.63 -1.20 -29.88
N PRO A 142 6.04 -0.98 -31.14
CA PRO A 142 5.29 -0.16 -32.08
C PRO A 142 3.98 -0.85 -32.53
N GLY A 143 2.94 -0.07 -32.81
CA GLY A 143 1.66 -0.56 -33.32
C GLY A 143 0.76 0.55 -33.88
N GLY A 144 -0.53 0.25 -34.10
CA GLY A 144 -1.48 1.19 -34.72
C GLY A 144 -2.01 2.30 -33.81
N GLY A 145 -2.02 2.06 -32.49
CA GLY A 145 -2.53 2.95 -31.44
C GLY A 145 -1.87 2.60 -30.10
N CYS A 146 -2.51 2.91 -28.99
CA CYS A 146 -2.00 2.60 -27.65
C CYS A 146 -2.75 1.36 -27.09
N SER A 147 -2.08 0.45 -26.36
CA SER A 147 -2.74 -0.69 -25.67
C SER A 147 -1.84 -1.45 -24.68
N SER A 148 -2.44 -2.06 -23.66
CA SER A 148 -1.73 -2.75 -22.57
C SER A 148 -2.55 -3.89 -21.95
N PHE A 149 -1.88 -4.84 -21.30
CA PHE A 149 -2.53 -5.90 -20.50
C PHE A 149 -2.68 -5.44 -19.06
N VAL A 150 -3.84 -5.66 -18.43
CA VAL A 150 -4.03 -5.22 -17.05
C VAL A 150 -3.39 -6.18 -16.03
N GLY A 151 -2.37 -5.70 -15.34
CA GLY A 151 -1.55 -6.48 -14.39
C GLY A 151 -0.54 -7.42 -15.03
N ARG A 152 0.25 -8.12 -14.19
CA ARG A 152 1.27 -9.10 -14.61
C ARG A 152 0.62 -10.37 -15.17
N GLN A 153 0.85 -10.66 -16.44
CA GLN A 153 0.32 -11.84 -17.15
C GLN A 153 1.22 -13.08 -17.02
N GLY A 154 2.51 -12.88 -16.71
CA GLY A 154 3.54 -13.90 -16.78
C GLY A 154 4.19 -13.99 -18.17
N GLY A 155 5.51 -14.21 -18.21
CA GLY A 155 6.30 -14.12 -19.44
C GLY A 155 6.40 -12.69 -20.01
N SER A 156 6.58 -12.59 -21.32
CA SER A 156 6.60 -11.31 -22.04
C SER A 156 5.17 -10.81 -22.30
N GLN A 157 4.78 -9.69 -21.71
CA GLN A 157 3.54 -8.97 -22.08
C GLN A 157 3.87 -7.67 -22.82
N SER A 158 3.09 -7.32 -23.84
CA SER A 158 3.32 -6.12 -24.64
C SER A 158 2.66 -4.88 -24.05
N VAL A 159 3.33 -3.73 -24.17
CA VAL A 159 2.69 -2.40 -24.16
C VAL A 159 2.87 -1.80 -25.55
N THR A 160 1.78 -1.57 -26.26
CA THR A 160 1.77 -1.05 -27.62
C THR A 160 1.74 0.48 -27.59
N LEU A 161 2.62 1.12 -28.35
CA LEU A 161 2.69 2.58 -28.46
C LEU A 161 2.87 3.02 -29.91
N GLY A 162 1.77 3.20 -30.61
CA GLY A 162 1.72 3.78 -31.95
C GLY A 162 2.24 5.22 -32.01
N THR A 163 2.37 5.74 -33.23
CA THR A 163 3.03 7.04 -33.50
C THR A 163 2.32 8.23 -32.84
N GLY A 164 1.02 8.12 -32.57
CA GLY A 164 0.23 9.16 -31.88
C GLY A 164 0.40 9.19 -30.35
N CYS A 165 0.81 8.08 -29.73
CA CYS A 165 0.83 7.96 -28.26
C CYS A 165 1.88 8.90 -27.64
N THR A 166 1.45 9.80 -26.77
CA THR A 166 2.30 10.74 -26.03
C THR A 166 3.00 10.05 -24.85
N THR A 167 3.83 10.80 -24.12
CA THR A 167 4.32 10.37 -22.79
C THR A 167 3.18 10.13 -21.82
N GLY A 168 2.10 10.93 -21.86
CA GLY A 168 0.91 10.74 -21.02
C GLY A 168 0.20 9.42 -21.31
N ASN A 169 0.02 9.07 -22.58
CA ASN A 169 -0.51 7.75 -22.95
C ASN A 169 0.42 6.63 -22.45
N CYS A 170 1.74 6.79 -22.56
CA CYS A 170 2.68 5.80 -22.00
C CYS A 170 2.62 5.69 -20.46
N ILE A 171 2.25 6.75 -19.73
CA ILE A 171 1.99 6.68 -18.27
C ILE A 171 0.72 5.87 -18.00
N HIS A 172 -0.34 6.09 -18.77
CA HIS A 172 -1.61 5.36 -18.73
C HIS A 172 -1.45 3.85 -19.06
N GLU A 173 -0.74 3.50 -20.13
CA GLU A 173 -0.46 2.08 -20.47
C GLU A 173 0.32 1.34 -19.38
N ILE A 174 1.19 2.05 -18.66
CA ILE A 174 1.89 1.52 -17.49
C ILE A 174 0.91 1.37 -16.32
N GLY A 175 -0.08 2.26 -16.17
CA GLY A 175 -1.20 2.11 -15.24
C GLY A 175 -1.92 0.78 -15.39
N HIS A 176 -2.36 0.45 -16.61
CA HIS A 176 -2.86 -0.89 -16.93
C HIS A 176 -1.82 -1.97 -16.59
N ALA A 177 -0.57 -1.84 -17.05
CA ALA A 177 0.45 -2.86 -16.80
C ALA A 177 0.68 -3.16 -15.30
N VAL A 178 0.53 -2.16 -14.41
CA VAL A 178 0.62 -2.36 -12.94
C VAL A 178 -0.70 -2.85 -12.32
N GLY A 179 -1.84 -2.68 -12.99
CA GLY A 179 -3.13 -3.29 -12.63
C GLY A 179 -4.32 -2.33 -12.49
N LEU A 180 -4.18 -1.06 -12.88
CA LEU A 180 -5.29 -0.10 -12.89
C LEU A 180 -6.26 -0.37 -14.06
N TRP A 181 -7.53 -0.04 -13.85
CA TRP A 181 -8.60 -0.08 -14.85
C TRP A 181 -9.11 1.34 -15.15
N HIS A 182 -10.07 1.48 -16.06
CA HIS A 182 -10.63 2.79 -16.39
C HIS A 182 -11.55 3.34 -15.30
N GLU A 183 -11.29 4.59 -14.90
CA GLU A 183 -12.11 5.32 -13.93
C GLU A 183 -13.57 5.48 -14.42
N GLN A 184 -13.75 5.65 -15.73
CA GLN A 184 -15.07 5.76 -16.36
C GLN A 184 -15.87 4.44 -16.41
N SER A 185 -15.33 3.33 -15.91
CA SER A 185 -16.00 2.03 -15.89
C SER A 185 -16.47 1.63 -14.48
N ARG A 186 -16.19 2.47 -13.46
CA ARG A 186 -16.56 2.28 -12.05
C ARG A 186 -18.06 2.06 -11.80
N GLU A 187 -18.31 1.44 -10.66
CA GLU A 187 -19.63 1.01 -10.18
C GLU A 187 -20.48 2.22 -9.77
N ASP A 188 -19.83 3.22 -9.18
CA ASP A 188 -20.43 4.45 -8.69
C ASP A 188 -20.57 5.57 -9.76
N ARG A 189 -19.90 5.43 -10.92
CA ARG A 189 -19.62 6.53 -11.86
C ARG A 189 -20.85 7.36 -12.26
N ASP A 190 -22.03 6.75 -12.41
CA ASP A 190 -23.23 7.42 -12.94
C ASP A 190 -23.81 8.44 -11.92
N GLN A 191 -23.22 8.52 -10.71
CA GLN A 191 -23.38 9.64 -9.76
C GLN A 191 -22.50 10.86 -10.12
N PHE A 192 -21.37 10.65 -10.78
CA PHE A 192 -20.30 11.60 -11.06
C PHE A 192 -20.26 12.05 -12.53
N VAL A 193 -20.62 11.18 -13.47
CA VAL A 193 -20.69 11.46 -14.91
C VAL A 193 -22.02 11.03 -15.51
N THR A 194 -22.41 11.61 -16.63
CA THR A 194 -23.57 11.21 -17.43
C THR A 194 -23.10 10.81 -18.83
N ILE A 195 -23.39 9.57 -19.22
CA ILE A 195 -23.09 9.06 -20.57
C ILE A 195 -24.17 9.52 -21.55
N VAL A 196 -23.74 10.23 -22.59
CA VAL A 196 -24.61 10.76 -23.66
C VAL A 196 -24.65 9.75 -24.81
N TRP A 197 -25.35 8.64 -24.59
CA TRP A 197 -25.44 7.50 -25.51
C TRP A 197 -25.77 7.89 -26.96
N ALA A 198 -26.59 8.92 -27.17
CA ALA A 198 -26.96 9.42 -28.50
C ALA A 198 -25.81 10.09 -29.29
N ASN A 199 -24.68 10.40 -28.65
CA ASN A 199 -23.48 10.92 -29.30
C ASN A 199 -22.47 9.82 -29.64
N ILE A 200 -22.56 8.62 -29.05
CA ILE A 200 -21.59 7.53 -29.28
C ILE A 200 -21.69 7.00 -30.71
N THR A 201 -20.56 6.58 -31.28
CA THR A 201 -20.54 5.88 -32.58
C THR A 201 -21.24 4.53 -32.49
N GLN A 202 -22.27 4.33 -33.32
CA GLN A 202 -23.06 3.09 -33.36
C GLN A 202 -22.17 1.85 -33.52
N GLY A 203 -22.28 0.93 -32.56
CA GLY A 203 -21.47 -0.27 -32.39
C GLY A 203 -20.38 -0.17 -31.31
N PHE A 204 -20.06 1.04 -30.82
CA PHE A 204 -19.02 1.28 -29.80
C PHE A 204 -19.60 1.56 -28.39
N GLU A 205 -20.91 1.42 -28.20
CA GLU A 205 -21.60 1.67 -26.91
C GLU A 205 -21.03 0.83 -25.76
N HIS A 206 -20.56 -0.39 -26.06
CA HIS A 206 -19.94 -1.34 -25.11
C HIS A 206 -18.66 -0.83 -24.41
N ASN A 207 -18.04 0.25 -24.92
CA ASN A 207 -16.88 0.89 -24.26
C ASN A 207 -17.31 1.82 -23.10
N PHE A 208 -18.61 1.93 -22.84
CA PHE A 208 -19.22 2.73 -21.78
C PHE A 208 -20.16 1.92 -20.89
N ASP A 209 -20.10 0.59 -20.90
CA ASP A 209 -20.87 -0.22 -19.94
C ASP A 209 -20.34 0.02 -18.51
N GLN A 210 -21.21 0.26 -17.53
CA GLN A 210 -20.78 0.25 -16.11
C GLN A 210 -20.38 -1.17 -15.69
N HIS A 211 -19.46 -1.28 -14.74
CA HIS A 211 -19.10 -2.55 -14.08
C HIS A 211 -19.50 -2.43 -12.61
N ILE A 212 -20.29 -3.39 -12.09
CA ILE A 212 -21.08 -3.24 -10.85
C ILE A 212 -21.03 -4.54 -10.00
N THR A 213 -19.84 -5.13 -9.86
CA THR A 213 -19.64 -6.41 -9.13
C THR A 213 -18.22 -6.72 -8.65
N ASP A 214 -17.18 -6.03 -9.12
CA ASP A 214 -15.79 -6.51 -8.94
C ASP A 214 -14.68 -5.47 -9.12
N GLY A 215 -15.00 -4.21 -9.40
CA GLY A 215 -14.10 -3.11 -9.06
C GLY A 215 -14.19 -2.81 -7.57
N ASP A 216 -13.08 -2.81 -6.85
CA ASP A 216 -13.01 -2.02 -5.62
C ASP A 216 -12.88 -0.55 -6.02
N ASP A 217 -13.83 0.29 -5.61
CA ASP A 217 -13.74 1.74 -5.71
C ASP A 217 -12.66 2.24 -4.71
N VAL A 218 -11.38 2.21 -5.13
CA VAL A 218 -10.23 2.57 -4.26
C VAL A 218 -10.13 4.08 -4.09
N GLY A 219 -11.04 4.62 -3.26
CA GLY A 219 -11.13 6.05 -2.95
C GLY A 219 -12.25 6.77 -3.72
N PRO A 220 -12.29 8.12 -3.64
CA PRO A 220 -13.30 8.92 -4.33
C PRO A 220 -13.20 8.77 -5.86
N TYR A 221 -14.24 9.20 -6.58
CA TYR A 221 -14.24 9.23 -8.04
C TYR A 221 -13.33 10.33 -8.58
N ASP A 222 -12.25 9.96 -9.24
CA ASP A 222 -11.21 10.89 -9.69
C ASP A 222 -11.41 11.31 -11.15
N TYR A 223 -12.16 12.40 -11.33
CA TYR A 223 -12.26 13.11 -12.60
C TYR A 223 -10.89 13.47 -13.23
N GLY A 224 -9.87 13.66 -12.41
CA GLY A 224 -8.50 13.96 -12.82
C GLY A 224 -7.66 12.75 -13.20
N SER A 225 -8.13 11.51 -13.00
CA SER A 225 -7.35 10.29 -13.20
C SER A 225 -6.82 10.19 -14.63
N ILE A 226 -5.58 9.73 -14.78
CA ILE A 226 -5.02 9.43 -16.10
C ILE A 226 -5.73 8.23 -16.74
N MET A 227 -6.46 7.43 -15.96
CA MET A 227 -7.29 6.31 -16.39
C MET A 227 -8.73 6.74 -16.75
N HIS A 228 -9.08 8.02 -16.67
CA HIS A 228 -10.39 8.51 -17.14
C HIS A 228 -10.40 8.69 -18.67
N TYR A 229 -11.53 8.42 -19.33
CA TYR A 229 -11.76 8.76 -20.75
C TYR A 229 -11.92 10.28 -20.97
N PRO A 230 -11.56 10.80 -22.16
CA PRO A 230 -11.89 12.18 -22.57
C PRO A 230 -13.39 12.36 -22.83
N ARG A 231 -13.86 13.62 -22.74
CA ARG A 231 -15.27 13.99 -22.93
C ARG A 231 -15.90 13.47 -24.22
N ASP A 232 -15.14 13.42 -25.32
CA ASP A 232 -15.59 13.08 -26.67
C ASP A 232 -15.16 11.68 -27.14
N ALA A 233 -14.79 10.80 -26.20
CA ALA A 233 -14.43 9.40 -26.48
C ALA A 233 -15.48 8.74 -27.40
N PHE A 234 -15.01 8.07 -28.46
CA PHE A 234 -15.84 7.37 -29.46
C PHE A 234 -16.99 8.21 -30.09
N SER A 235 -16.97 9.54 -30.01
CA SER A 235 -18.05 10.41 -30.47
C SER A 235 -18.29 10.33 -31.99
N SER A 236 -19.55 10.14 -32.37
CA SER A 236 -20.03 10.08 -33.76
C SER A 236 -20.13 11.46 -34.43
N ASN A 237 -20.20 12.53 -33.63
CA ASN A 237 -20.58 13.87 -34.06
C ASN A 237 -19.68 14.97 -33.50
N GLY A 238 -18.63 14.62 -32.74
CA GLY A 238 -17.70 15.57 -32.12
C GLY A 238 -18.33 16.38 -30.98
N GLN A 239 -19.35 15.82 -30.32
CA GLN A 239 -19.92 16.33 -29.06
C GLN A 239 -19.61 15.35 -27.93
N ASP A 240 -19.61 15.86 -26.69
CA ASP A 240 -19.36 15.09 -25.47
C ASP A 240 -20.22 13.81 -25.40
N THR A 241 -19.56 12.66 -25.26
CA THR A 241 -20.14 11.36 -24.88
C THR A 241 -20.12 11.17 -23.35
N ILE A 242 -19.25 11.88 -22.62
CA ILE A 242 -19.21 11.90 -21.15
C ILE A 242 -19.32 13.35 -20.65
N ILE A 243 -20.33 13.61 -19.80
CA ILE A 243 -20.53 14.92 -19.16
C ILE A 243 -20.42 14.77 -17.62
N PRO A 244 -19.41 15.36 -16.97
CA PRO A 244 -19.36 15.47 -15.51
C PRO A 244 -20.60 16.16 -14.92
N THR A 245 -21.13 15.62 -13.82
CA THR A 245 -22.29 16.20 -13.10
C THR A 245 -21.91 17.51 -12.41
N VAL A 246 -20.65 17.66 -12.01
CA VAL A 246 -20.09 18.89 -11.43
C VAL A 246 -19.63 19.85 -12.53
N GLN A 247 -20.18 21.08 -12.53
CA GLN A 247 -19.82 22.10 -13.51
C GLN A 247 -18.39 22.60 -13.35
N GLY A 248 -17.70 22.80 -14.49
CA GLY A 248 -16.32 23.30 -14.53
C GLY A 248 -15.24 22.22 -14.44
N VAL A 249 -15.60 20.98 -14.13
CA VAL A 249 -14.66 19.85 -14.04
C VAL A 249 -14.21 19.39 -15.44
N THR A 250 -12.92 19.06 -15.52
CA THR A 250 -12.22 18.53 -16.71
C THR A 250 -11.94 17.05 -16.48
N ILE A 251 -12.05 16.23 -17.52
CA ILE A 251 -11.84 14.77 -17.48
C ILE A 251 -10.96 14.30 -18.66
N GLY A 252 -10.33 13.14 -18.50
CA GLY A 252 -9.53 12.50 -19.55
C GLY A 252 -8.23 13.22 -19.88
N GLN A 253 -7.53 13.68 -18.84
CA GLN A 253 -6.21 14.28 -18.99
C GLN A 253 -5.15 13.22 -19.36
N ARG A 254 -4.09 13.66 -20.04
CA ARG A 254 -2.92 12.84 -20.44
C ARG A 254 -1.61 13.57 -20.14
N THR A 255 -1.48 14.06 -18.91
CA THR A 255 -0.32 14.82 -18.41
C THR A 255 0.50 14.04 -17.38
N GLY A 256 -0.14 13.18 -16.59
CA GLY A 256 0.50 12.39 -15.55
C GLY A 256 -0.50 11.77 -14.58
N LEU A 257 -0.02 10.97 -13.63
CA LEU A 257 -0.84 10.43 -12.53
C LEU A 257 -1.41 11.57 -11.68
N SER A 258 -2.66 11.42 -11.26
CA SER A 258 -3.31 12.23 -10.21
C SER A 258 -2.83 11.82 -8.80
N THR A 259 -3.39 12.44 -7.76
CA THR A 259 -3.20 11.99 -6.36
C THR A 259 -3.83 10.61 -6.14
N ASP A 260 -5.05 10.40 -6.64
CA ASP A 260 -5.81 9.15 -6.42
C ASP A 260 -5.22 7.98 -7.22
N ASP A 261 -4.73 8.22 -8.44
CA ASP A 261 -3.92 7.26 -9.22
C ASP A 261 -2.71 6.75 -8.40
N ILE A 262 -2.06 7.65 -7.63
CA ILE A 262 -0.91 7.31 -6.76
C ILE A 262 -1.36 6.56 -5.51
N ALA A 263 -2.46 7.00 -4.88
CA ALA A 263 -3.02 6.38 -3.68
C ALA A 263 -3.46 4.93 -3.96
N ALA A 264 -4.17 4.69 -5.07
CA ALA A 264 -4.57 3.35 -5.51
C ALA A 264 -3.35 2.44 -5.74
N VAL A 265 -2.30 2.95 -6.38
CA VAL A 265 -1.04 2.20 -6.56
C VAL A 265 -0.35 1.93 -5.23
N HIS A 266 -0.37 2.86 -4.27
CA HIS A 266 0.18 2.65 -2.93
C HIS A 266 -0.61 1.61 -2.13
N ALA A 267 -1.95 1.56 -2.26
CA ALA A 267 -2.78 0.51 -1.69
C ALA A 267 -2.50 -0.87 -2.34
N MET A 268 -2.21 -0.91 -3.64
CA MET A 268 -1.90 -2.14 -4.38
C MET A 268 -0.48 -2.69 -4.16
N TYR A 269 0.48 -1.83 -3.81
CA TYR A 269 1.93 -2.15 -3.84
C TYR A 269 2.74 -1.69 -2.61
N GLY A 270 2.10 -1.16 -1.57
CA GLY A 270 2.78 -0.74 -0.35
C GLY A 270 3.21 -1.93 0.54
N PRO A 271 4.38 -1.87 1.21
CA PRO A 271 4.54 -2.57 2.49
C PRO A 271 3.49 -2.09 3.49
N SER A 272 3.12 -2.94 4.45
CA SER A 272 2.09 -2.64 5.45
C SER A 272 2.38 -1.36 6.22
N SER A 273 1.34 -0.57 6.50
CA SER A 273 1.37 0.47 7.53
C SER A 273 1.69 -0.19 8.88
N ALA A 274 2.94 -0.08 9.32
CA ALA A 274 3.38 -0.54 10.63
C ALA A 274 2.71 0.31 11.71
N SER A 275 2.17 -0.32 12.76
CA SER A 275 1.52 0.46 13.83
C SER A 275 2.51 1.02 14.84
N GLY A 276 2.18 2.22 15.30
CA GLY A 276 2.87 2.96 16.35
C GLY A 276 2.07 4.21 16.73
N PRO A 277 2.65 5.11 17.55
CA PRO A 277 2.04 6.38 17.92
C PRO A 277 2.09 7.44 16.81
N VAL A 278 2.59 7.08 15.61
CA VAL A 278 2.64 7.94 14.43
C VAL A 278 2.27 7.13 13.20
N VAL A 279 1.46 7.71 12.31
CA VAL A 279 1.00 7.08 11.07
C VAL A 279 0.99 8.10 9.92
N SER A 280 0.93 7.59 8.70
CA SER A 280 0.69 8.37 7.48
C SER A 280 -0.15 7.55 6.49
N TRP A 281 -0.93 8.25 5.68
CA TRP A 281 -1.79 7.69 4.62
C TRP A 281 -1.54 8.29 3.23
N GLU A 282 -0.72 9.34 3.10
CA GLU A 282 -0.29 9.94 1.83
C GLU A 282 1.10 10.62 1.95
N SER A 283 1.66 11.13 0.85
CA SER A 283 2.87 11.97 0.92
C SER A 283 2.60 13.31 1.62
N ASP A 284 3.58 13.82 2.36
CA ASP A 284 3.51 15.05 3.16
C ASP A 284 2.40 15.08 4.24
N ARG A 285 1.80 13.92 4.56
CA ARG A 285 0.88 13.75 5.68
C ARG A 285 1.52 12.99 6.83
N LEU A 286 1.32 13.46 8.06
CA LEU A 286 1.63 12.73 9.30
C LEU A 286 0.51 12.93 10.30
N ASP A 287 0.14 11.89 11.04
CA ASP A 287 -0.81 11.93 12.14
C ASP A 287 -0.16 11.31 13.39
N VAL A 288 -0.13 12.06 14.50
CA VAL A 288 0.65 11.77 15.72
C VAL A 288 -0.28 11.66 16.91
N PHE A 289 -0.21 10.54 17.63
CA PHE A 289 -1.09 10.18 18.74
C PHE A 289 -0.30 9.96 20.04
N THR A 290 -0.84 10.46 21.15
CA THR A 290 -0.18 10.40 22.46
C THR A 290 -1.18 10.57 23.60
N THR A 291 -0.72 10.45 24.85
CA THR A 291 -1.54 10.62 26.05
C THR A 291 -1.09 11.81 26.89
N GLY A 292 -2.08 12.58 27.35
CA GLY A 292 -1.87 13.73 28.22
C GLY A 292 -1.65 13.36 29.69
N THR A 293 -1.44 14.37 30.54
CA THR A 293 -1.37 14.22 32.01
C THR A 293 -2.72 13.93 32.66
N ASP A 294 -3.81 14.01 31.90
CA ASP A 294 -5.18 13.60 32.24
C ASP A 294 -5.53 12.19 31.72
N SER A 295 -4.57 11.49 31.10
CA SER A 295 -4.75 10.21 30.39
C SER A 295 -5.70 10.26 29.19
N ALA A 296 -6.12 11.43 28.70
CA ALA A 296 -6.88 11.52 27.45
C ALA A 296 -5.96 11.30 26.24
N LEU A 297 -6.53 10.80 25.14
CA LEU A 297 -5.84 10.79 23.84
C LEU A 297 -5.69 12.22 23.31
N TYR A 298 -4.51 12.53 22.80
CA TYR A 298 -4.18 13.76 22.09
C TYR A 298 -3.64 13.46 20.69
N HIS A 299 -3.91 14.40 19.78
CA HIS A 299 -3.65 14.33 18.35
C HIS A 299 -2.95 15.61 17.84
N LYS A 300 -2.03 15.44 16.89
CA LYS A 300 -1.35 16.48 16.11
C LYS A 300 -1.12 15.93 14.70
N TRP A 301 -1.20 16.78 13.69
CA TRP A 301 -0.95 16.38 12.29
C TRP A 301 0.00 17.33 11.57
N TRP A 302 0.66 16.84 10.53
CA TRP A 302 1.36 17.62 9.49
C TRP A 302 0.54 17.55 8.20
N ASP A 303 0.38 18.68 7.51
CA ASP A 303 -0.45 18.85 6.29
C ASP A 303 0.35 19.36 5.07
N GLY A 304 1.65 19.05 5.01
CA GLY A 304 2.57 19.52 3.97
C GLY A 304 3.06 20.96 4.15
N GLU A 305 2.30 21.82 4.83
CA GLU A 305 2.69 23.22 5.11
C GLU A 305 2.96 23.50 6.60
N ALA A 306 2.18 22.90 7.51
CA ALA A 306 2.22 23.22 8.94
C ALA A 306 1.89 22.05 9.87
N TRP A 307 2.31 22.19 11.13
CA TRP A 307 1.86 21.35 12.23
C TRP A 307 0.54 21.87 12.79
N GLY A 308 -0.55 21.12 12.64
CA GLY A 308 -1.87 21.41 13.23
C GLY A 308 -2.06 20.81 14.64
N PRO A 309 -2.91 21.41 15.51
CA PRO A 309 -3.64 22.67 15.32
C PRO A 309 -2.76 23.93 15.46
N ASN A 310 -1.50 23.76 15.88
CA ASN A 310 -0.34 24.63 15.68
C ASN A 310 0.89 23.87 16.21
N VAL A 311 2.11 24.33 15.88
CA VAL A 311 3.40 23.70 16.25
C VAL A 311 3.51 23.27 17.73
N LYS A 312 2.88 23.97 18.69
CA LYS A 312 2.91 23.61 20.12
C LYS A 312 1.58 23.08 20.68
N GLY A 313 0.48 23.29 19.95
CA GLY A 313 -0.86 22.89 20.33
C GLY A 313 -1.12 21.41 20.07
N TRP A 314 -2.14 20.86 20.71
CA TRP A 314 -2.59 19.49 20.52
C TRP A 314 -4.12 19.47 20.54
N GLU A 315 -4.73 18.75 19.60
CA GLU A 315 -6.14 18.38 19.67
C GLU A 315 -6.32 17.30 20.74
N SER A 316 -7.41 17.34 21.51
CA SER A 316 -7.76 16.26 22.44
C SER A 316 -8.89 15.44 21.84
N LEU A 317 -8.75 14.11 21.86
CA LEU A 317 -9.73 13.14 21.37
C LEU A 317 -10.46 12.38 22.51
N GLY A 318 -10.27 12.85 23.75
CA GLY A 318 -10.95 12.35 24.94
C GLY A 318 -10.56 10.92 25.32
N GLY A 319 -11.49 10.20 25.94
CA GLY A 319 -11.22 8.90 26.56
C GLY A 319 -10.38 9.00 27.84
N ILE A 320 -10.06 7.83 28.42
CA ILE A 320 -9.05 7.66 29.48
C ILE A 320 -8.25 6.41 29.10
N CYS A 321 -7.09 6.60 28.50
CA CYS A 321 -6.20 5.55 28.02
C CYS A 321 -5.31 5.05 29.16
N THR A 322 -5.26 3.72 29.36
CA THR A 322 -4.36 3.05 30.32
C THR A 322 -3.16 2.38 29.65
N SER A 323 -3.00 2.57 28.34
CA SER A 323 -1.84 2.16 27.53
C SER A 323 -1.36 3.34 26.68
N PRO A 324 -0.14 3.28 26.11
CA PRO A 324 0.15 3.99 24.86
C PRO A 324 -0.93 3.66 23.80
N PRO A 325 -1.33 4.62 22.96
CA PRO A 325 -2.14 4.34 21.78
C PRO A 325 -1.28 3.73 20.67
N THR A 326 -1.89 2.95 19.79
CA THR A 326 -1.32 2.65 18.47
C THR A 326 -2.27 3.13 17.37
N SER A 327 -1.73 3.42 16.19
CA SER A 327 -2.46 3.92 15.03
C SER A 327 -1.99 3.22 13.75
N VAL A 328 -2.89 3.09 12.78
CA VAL A 328 -2.65 2.41 11.49
C VAL A 328 -3.54 3.02 10.41
N ALA A 329 -3.05 3.04 9.17
CA ALA A 329 -3.77 3.53 8.00
C ALA A 329 -3.85 2.46 6.90
N TRP A 330 -4.90 2.52 6.08
CA TRP A 330 -5.16 1.50 5.04
C TRP A 330 -5.71 2.03 3.72
N ALA A 331 -6.10 3.31 3.67
CA ALA A 331 -6.44 4.04 2.45
C ALA A 331 -6.09 5.54 2.64
N HIS A 332 -6.20 6.33 1.57
CA HIS A 332 -6.17 7.79 1.66
C HIS A 332 -7.26 8.30 2.62
N ASP A 333 -6.98 9.39 3.35
CA ASP A 333 -7.88 9.98 4.36
C ASP A 333 -8.36 9.01 5.46
N ARG A 334 -7.73 7.84 5.61
CA ARG A 334 -8.23 6.76 6.46
C ARG A 334 -7.18 6.22 7.42
N LEU A 335 -7.41 6.51 8.70
CA LEU A 335 -6.67 5.93 9.82
C LEU A 335 -7.58 5.50 10.97
N ASP A 336 -7.07 4.55 11.75
CA ASP A 336 -7.74 3.91 12.87
C ASP A 336 -6.78 3.92 14.08
N VAL A 337 -7.30 4.26 15.26
CA VAL A 337 -6.54 4.49 16.50
C VAL A 337 -7.10 3.63 17.63
N PHE A 338 -6.20 2.95 18.35
CA PHE A 338 -6.53 1.93 19.33
C PHE A 338 -5.81 2.18 20.66
N ALA A 339 -6.52 2.02 21.78
CA ALA A 339 -5.96 2.15 23.13
C ALA A 339 -6.72 1.29 24.16
N ILE A 340 -6.08 0.89 25.26
CA ILE A 340 -6.76 0.18 26.36
C ILE A 340 -7.48 1.18 27.27
N GLY A 341 -8.71 0.86 27.68
CA GLY A 341 -9.54 1.65 28.59
C GLY A 341 -9.38 1.26 30.07
N THR A 342 -10.06 2.00 30.95
CA THR A 342 -10.03 1.80 32.41
C THR A 342 -10.68 0.50 32.91
N ASP A 343 -11.41 -0.20 32.05
CA ASP A 343 -11.97 -1.54 32.26
C ASP A 343 -11.09 -2.67 31.68
N SER A 344 -9.90 -2.32 31.17
CA SER A 344 -8.97 -3.19 30.43
C SER A 344 -9.51 -3.71 29.09
N ALA A 345 -10.63 -3.20 28.56
CA ALA A 345 -11.05 -3.49 27.19
C ALA A 345 -10.25 -2.69 26.18
N LEU A 346 -10.14 -3.20 24.94
CA LEU A 346 -9.66 -2.40 23.82
C LEU A 346 -10.74 -1.40 23.39
N TYR A 347 -10.32 -0.18 23.06
CA TYR A 347 -11.16 0.86 22.46
C TYR A 347 -10.59 1.32 21.10
N HIS A 348 -11.49 1.84 20.27
CA HIS A 348 -11.29 2.19 18.87
C HIS A 348 -11.92 3.56 18.55
N LYS A 349 -11.22 4.36 17.73
CA LYS A 349 -11.64 5.63 17.13
C LYS A 349 -11.01 5.71 15.73
N TRP A 350 -11.68 6.34 14.77
CA TRP A 350 -11.17 6.46 13.39
C TRP A 350 -11.37 7.86 12.80
N TRP A 351 -10.59 8.17 11.77
CA TRP A 351 -10.81 9.29 10.85
C TRP A 351 -11.41 8.76 9.53
N ASP A 352 -12.26 9.54 8.87
CA ASP A 352 -12.96 9.16 7.63
C ASP A 352 -12.83 10.19 6.49
N GLY A 353 -11.78 11.01 6.54
CA GLY A 353 -11.58 12.16 5.65
C GLY A 353 -12.37 13.41 6.04
N SER A 354 -13.41 13.27 6.87
CA SER A 354 -14.28 14.39 7.26
C SER A 354 -14.40 14.60 8.77
N ALA A 355 -14.37 13.52 9.55
CA ALA A 355 -14.69 13.54 10.96
C ALA A 355 -14.00 12.41 11.75
N TRP A 356 -13.95 12.61 13.07
CA TRP A 356 -13.59 11.60 14.05
C TRP A 356 -14.80 10.76 14.45
N GLY A 357 -14.83 9.48 14.07
CA GLY A 357 -15.86 8.51 14.46
C GLY A 357 -15.46 7.65 15.68
N PRO A 358 -16.42 7.24 16.53
CA PRO A 358 -17.86 7.53 16.47
C PRO A 358 -18.23 8.96 16.91
N GLY A 359 -17.25 9.72 17.41
CA GLY A 359 -17.34 11.14 17.74
C GLY A 359 -15.99 11.65 18.24
N VAL A 360 -15.73 12.96 18.16
CA VAL A 360 -14.44 13.58 18.54
C VAL A 360 -14.00 13.21 19.97
N LYS A 361 -14.92 12.98 20.90
CA LYS A 361 -14.65 12.55 22.29
C LYS A 361 -15.09 11.12 22.60
N ASP A 362 -15.84 10.50 21.71
CA ASP A 362 -16.54 9.23 21.91
C ASP A 362 -15.74 8.07 21.33
N TRP A 363 -15.95 6.86 21.82
CA TRP A 363 -15.10 5.71 21.48
C TRP A 363 -15.92 4.43 21.32
N GLU A 364 -15.62 3.66 20.29
CA GLU A 364 -16.09 2.28 20.18
C GLU A 364 -15.28 1.40 21.15
N SER A 365 -15.93 0.46 21.83
CA SER A 365 -15.25 -0.56 22.63
C SER A 365 -15.22 -1.87 21.85
N LEU A 366 -14.04 -2.48 21.71
CA LEU A 366 -13.82 -3.77 21.05
C LEU A 366 -13.69 -4.95 22.05
N GLY A 367 -13.98 -4.68 23.33
CA GLY A 367 -14.02 -5.69 24.40
C GLY A 367 -12.67 -6.36 24.69
N GLY A 368 -12.73 -7.52 25.35
CA GLY A 368 -11.56 -8.23 25.85
C GLY A 368 -11.14 -7.79 27.26
N ILE A 369 -10.06 -8.38 27.77
CA ILE A 369 -9.33 -7.96 28.97
C ILE A 369 -7.85 -8.02 28.62
N CYS A 370 -7.32 -6.89 28.16
CA CYS A 370 -5.99 -6.72 27.60
C CYS A 370 -4.97 -6.43 28.69
N THR A 371 -3.82 -7.09 28.64
CA THR A 371 -2.70 -6.91 29.59
C THR A 371 -1.45 -6.30 28.96
N SER A 372 -1.46 -6.11 27.64
CA SER A 372 -0.47 -5.32 26.88
C SER A 372 -1.12 -4.06 26.28
N PRO A 373 -0.33 -3.08 25.82
CA PRO A 373 -0.78 -2.16 24.77
C PRO A 373 -1.25 -2.94 23.53
N PRO A 374 -2.14 -2.36 22.71
CA PRO A 374 -2.50 -2.93 21.43
C PRO A 374 -1.39 -2.76 20.40
N GLU A 375 -1.29 -3.73 19.51
CA GLU A 375 -0.56 -3.62 18.25
C GLU A 375 -1.55 -3.83 17.10
N ALA A 376 -1.37 -3.10 16.00
CA ALA A 376 -2.22 -3.18 14.82
C ALA A 376 -1.37 -3.37 13.55
N VAL A 377 -2.02 -3.72 12.44
CA VAL A 377 -1.45 -3.63 11.09
C VAL A 377 -2.59 -3.65 10.07
N SER A 378 -2.31 -3.14 8.87
CA SER A 378 -3.13 -3.36 7.69
C SER A 378 -2.29 -3.98 6.57
N TRP A 379 -2.86 -4.95 5.86
CA TRP A 379 -2.26 -5.55 4.66
C TRP A 379 -2.87 -5.03 3.34
N GLY A 380 -3.77 -4.05 3.40
CA GLY A 380 -4.51 -3.49 2.27
C GLY A 380 -5.85 -2.83 2.70
N PRO A 381 -6.58 -2.18 1.78
CA PRO A 381 -7.85 -1.51 2.08
C PRO A 381 -8.85 -2.39 2.81
N ASP A 382 -9.65 -1.76 3.68
CA ASP A 382 -10.67 -2.37 4.54
C ASP A 382 -10.20 -3.56 5.41
N ARG A 383 -8.88 -3.72 5.56
CA ARG A 383 -8.26 -4.67 6.49
C ARG A 383 -7.61 -3.96 7.67
N LEU A 384 -7.97 -4.43 8.86
CA LEU A 384 -7.24 -4.18 10.10
C LEU A 384 -7.06 -5.53 10.81
N ASP A 385 -5.86 -5.80 11.33
CA ASP A 385 -5.57 -6.95 12.19
C ASP A 385 -4.96 -6.44 13.50
N LEU A 386 -5.57 -6.84 14.63
CA LEU A 386 -5.31 -6.29 15.97
C LEU A 386 -4.84 -7.38 16.93
N PHE A 387 -3.78 -7.11 17.68
CA PHE A 387 -3.13 -8.04 18.59
C PHE A 387 -2.95 -7.47 20.00
N VAL A 388 -3.25 -8.30 21.00
CA VAL A 388 -3.11 -7.99 22.43
C VAL A 388 -2.69 -9.24 23.21
N THR A 389 -1.99 -9.07 24.32
CA THR A 389 -1.80 -10.13 25.31
C THR A 389 -3.00 -10.18 26.28
N GLY A 390 -3.45 -11.38 26.64
CA GLY A 390 -4.57 -11.61 27.57
C GLY A 390 -4.14 -11.85 29.02
N THR A 391 -5.11 -12.07 29.92
CA THR A 391 -4.87 -12.35 31.35
C THR A 391 -4.25 -13.73 31.63
N ASP A 392 -4.26 -14.62 30.65
CA ASP A 392 -3.57 -15.92 30.64
C ASP A 392 -2.17 -15.85 30.01
N ALA A 393 -1.71 -14.64 29.65
CA ALA A 393 -0.51 -14.35 28.88
C ALA A 393 -0.47 -14.95 27.45
N ALA A 394 -1.60 -15.43 26.90
CA ALA A 394 -1.69 -15.79 25.50
C ALA A 394 -1.85 -14.55 24.61
N THR A 395 -1.42 -14.64 23.35
CA THR A 395 -1.78 -13.65 22.32
C THR A 395 -3.24 -13.85 21.89
N TYR A 396 -3.95 -12.74 21.70
CA TYR A 396 -5.30 -12.69 21.13
C TYR A 396 -5.32 -11.80 19.88
N HIS A 397 -6.26 -12.11 18.99
CA HIS A 397 -6.43 -11.56 17.66
C HIS A 397 -7.89 -11.13 17.41
N LYS A 398 -8.07 -9.99 16.74
CA LYS A 398 -9.34 -9.45 16.22
C LYS A 398 -9.04 -8.82 14.86
N TRP A 399 -10.00 -8.82 13.94
CA TRP A 399 -9.84 -8.18 12.63
C TRP A 399 -11.07 -7.39 12.18
N TRP A 400 -10.86 -6.42 11.28
CA TRP A 400 -11.88 -5.83 10.41
C TRP A 400 -11.82 -6.50 9.02
N ASP A 401 -12.95 -6.58 8.32
CA ASP A 401 -13.08 -7.20 6.99
C ASP A 401 -13.90 -6.37 5.99
N GLY A 402 -13.93 -5.05 6.18
CA GLY A 402 -14.75 -4.11 5.40
C GLY A 402 -16.19 -3.98 5.86
N ASN A 403 -16.70 -4.96 6.60
CA ASN A 403 -18.11 -5.02 7.00
C ASN A 403 -18.31 -5.32 8.49
N ALA A 404 -17.43 -6.10 9.13
CA ALA A 404 -17.57 -6.46 10.54
C ALA A 404 -16.24 -6.65 11.29
N TRP A 405 -16.30 -6.42 12.60
CA TRP A 405 -15.28 -6.86 13.54
C TRP A 405 -15.40 -8.37 13.79
N GLY A 406 -14.44 -9.16 13.34
CA GLY A 406 -14.34 -10.61 13.60
C GLY A 406 -13.47 -10.95 14.82
N PRO A 407 -13.78 -12.02 15.58
CA PRO A 407 -14.91 -12.95 15.39
C PRO A 407 -16.27 -12.39 15.86
N SER A 408 -16.26 -11.24 16.54
CA SER A 408 -17.41 -10.33 16.77
C SER A 408 -16.87 -9.04 17.41
N VAL A 409 -17.66 -7.95 17.40
CA VAL A 409 -17.29 -6.64 17.99
C VAL A 409 -16.65 -6.74 19.38
N LYS A 410 -17.11 -7.66 20.25
CA LYS A 410 -16.54 -7.88 21.60
C LYS A 410 -15.71 -9.16 21.72
N GLY A 411 -15.74 -10.04 20.72
CA GLY A 411 -15.07 -11.34 20.74
C GLY A 411 -13.59 -11.24 20.35
N TRP A 412 -12.82 -12.27 20.68
CA TRP A 412 -11.39 -12.33 20.39
C TRP A 412 -10.97 -13.78 20.07
N GLU A 413 -10.18 -13.98 19.03
CA GLU A 413 -9.54 -15.26 18.72
C GLU A 413 -8.27 -15.41 19.57
N SER A 414 -8.16 -16.46 20.38
CA SER A 414 -6.91 -16.74 21.12
C SER A 414 -5.93 -17.52 20.23
N LEU A 415 -4.72 -17.00 20.07
CA LEU A 415 -3.61 -17.61 19.31
C LEU A 415 -2.65 -18.44 20.18
N GLY A 416 -2.93 -18.53 21.49
CA GLY A 416 -2.13 -19.27 22.46
C GLY A 416 -0.78 -18.60 22.74
N GLY A 417 0.19 -19.41 23.18
CA GLY A 417 1.49 -18.93 23.64
C GLY A 417 1.49 -18.54 25.12
N THR A 418 2.64 -18.07 25.60
CA THR A 418 2.80 -17.46 26.92
C THR A 418 3.87 -16.37 26.78
N CYS A 419 3.41 -15.14 26.65
CA CYS A 419 4.17 -14.00 26.14
C CYS A 419 4.62 -13.08 27.28
N LEU A 420 5.87 -12.61 27.24
CA LEU A 420 6.41 -11.64 28.21
C LEU A 420 6.27 -10.17 27.77
N THR A 421 6.03 -9.93 26.49
CA THR A 421 5.98 -8.60 25.85
C THR A 421 4.62 -8.35 25.20
N LYS A 422 4.38 -7.14 24.67
CA LYS A 422 3.35 -7.00 23.63
C LYS A 422 3.70 -7.87 22.41
N PRO A 423 2.71 -8.31 21.61
CA PRO A 423 2.98 -8.83 20.28
C PRO A 423 3.42 -7.69 19.36
N LYS A 424 4.44 -7.89 18.52
CA LYS A 424 4.68 -7.06 17.33
C LYS A 424 4.19 -7.82 16.11
N VAL A 425 3.55 -7.16 15.17
CA VAL A 425 3.13 -7.75 13.89
C VAL A 425 3.58 -6.89 12.73
N VAL A 426 3.83 -7.52 11.58
CA VAL A 426 4.15 -6.88 10.31
C VAL A 426 3.52 -7.67 9.16
N SER A 427 3.30 -7.02 8.02
CA SER A 427 2.88 -7.67 6.79
C SER A 427 3.74 -7.23 5.59
N TRP A 428 4.13 -8.20 4.76
CA TRP A 428 4.84 -7.97 3.49
C TRP A 428 3.92 -8.13 2.26
N GLY A 429 2.60 -8.18 2.47
CA GLY A 429 1.60 -8.25 1.42
C GLY A 429 0.23 -8.71 1.94
N ALA A 430 -0.82 -8.49 1.15
CA ALA A 430 -2.18 -8.88 1.50
C ALA A 430 -2.28 -10.37 1.92
N ASN A 431 -3.24 -10.69 2.80
CA ASN A 431 -3.45 -12.03 3.36
C ASN A 431 -2.22 -12.64 4.08
N ARG A 432 -1.21 -11.84 4.44
CA ARG A 432 -0.03 -12.30 5.20
C ARG A 432 0.17 -11.45 6.45
N LEU A 433 0.40 -12.12 7.57
CA LEU A 433 0.89 -11.55 8.83
C LEU A 433 2.03 -12.39 9.35
N ASP A 434 3.01 -11.74 9.96
CA ASP A 434 4.08 -12.36 10.74
C ASP A 434 4.09 -11.70 12.13
N VAL A 435 3.74 -12.50 13.15
CA VAL A 435 3.52 -12.08 14.54
C VAL A 435 4.66 -12.58 15.42
N PHE A 436 5.21 -11.70 16.26
CA PHE A 436 6.41 -11.91 17.05
C PHE A 436 6.19 -11.59 18.53
N VAL A 437 6.67 -12.47 19.41
CA VAL A 437 6.54 -12.35 20.88
C VAL A 437 7.79 -12.88 21.57
N ILE A 438 8.16 -12.34 22.73
CA ILE A 438 9.19 -12.96 23.58
C ILE A 438 8.52 -13.99 24.50
N GLY A 439 9.05 -15.21 24.53
CA GLY A 439 8.57 -16.31 25.38
C GLY A 439 9.12 -16.24 26.81
N THR A 440 8.59 -17.08 27.70
CA THR A 440 9.01 -17.17 29.12
C THR A 440 10.46 -17.61 29.34
N ASP A 441 11.14 -18.10 28.29
CA ASP A 441 12.56 -18.45 28.25
C ASP A 441 13.45 -17.31 27.70
N SER A 442 12.87 -16.13 27.48
CA SER A 442 13.46 -14.96 26.80
C SER A 442 13.87 -15.21 25.34
N ALA A 443 13.44 -16.30 24.70
CA ALA A 443 13.63 -16.50 23.26
C ALA A 443 12.57 -15.74 22.45
N LEU A 444 12.91 -15.34 21.22
CA LEU A 444 11.92 -14.88 20.27
C LEU A 444 11.07 -16.06 19.77
N TYR A 445 9.77 -15.85 19.65
CA TYR A 445 8.80 -16.72 19.00
C TYR A 445 8.10 -16.01 17.85
N HIS A 446 7.64 -16.82 16.89
CA HIS A 446 7.07 -16.44 15.61
C HIS A 446 5.81 -17.26 15.31
N LYS A 447 4.83 -16.63 14.67
CA LYS A 447 3.59 -17.22 14.18
C LYS A 447 3.14 -16.44 12.93
N TRP A 448 2.52 -17.10 11.97
CA TRP A 448 2.09 -16.42 10.74
C TRP A 448 0.67 -16.78 10.30
N TRP A 449 0.04 -15.87 9.56
CA TRP A 449 -1.15 -16.14 8.76
C TRP A 449 -0.74 -16.32 7.29
N ASP A 450 -1.31 -17.29 6.57
CA ASP A 450 -0.98 -17.58 5.17
C ASP A 450 -2.12 -17.32 4.17
N GLY A 451 -3.18 -16.64 4.61
CA GLY A 451 -4.42 -16.41 3.84
C GLY A 451 -5.49 -17.46 4.08
N ASN A 452 -5.15 -18.59 4.70
CA ASN A 452 -6.08 -19.70 4.97
C ASN A 452 -5.96 -20.24 6.42
N ALA A 453 -4.77 -20.22 7.01
CA ALA A 453 -4.52 -20.76 8.34
C ALA A 453 -3.43 -20.01 9.12
N TRP A 454 -3.52 -20.13 10.45
CA TRP A 454 -2.46 -19.76 11.38
C TRP A 454 -1.40 -20.87 11.46
N GLY A 455 -0.19 -20.62 10.96
CA GLY A 455 0.97 -21.50 11.08
C GLY A 455 1.85 -21.17 12.31
N PRO A 456 2.52 -22.18 12.92
CA PRO A 456 2.49 -23.61 12.62
C PRO A 456 1.23 -24.34 13.12
N GLY A 457 0.25 -23.59 13.63
CA GLY A 457 -1.07 -24.04 14.06
C GLY A 457 -1.74 -22.95 14.91
N ILE A 458 -3.07 -22.93 15.02
CA ILE A 458 -3.79 -21.85 15.73
C ILE A 458 -3.31 -21.61 17.17
N LYS A 459 -2.86 -22.64 17.91
CA LYS A 459 -2.19 -22.50 19.22
C LYS A 459 -0.66 -22.69 19.20
N GLY A 460 -0.09 -23.04 18.06
CA GLY A 460 1.34 -23.31 17.90
C GLY A 460 2.15 -22.04 17.64
N TRP A 461 3.43 -22.09 17.99
CA TRP A 461 4.41 -21.03 17.79
C TRP A 461 5.77 -21.64 17.42
N GLU A 462 6.45 -21.05 16.44
CA GLU A 462 7.84 -21.36 16.10
C GLU A 462 8.78 -20.58 17.02
N SER A 463 9.82 -21.20 17.58
CA SER A 463 10.86 -20.47 18.33
C SER A 463 12.00 -20.08 17.39
N LEU A 464 12.37 -18.80 17.37
CA LEU A 464 13.51 -18.23 16.63
C LEU A 464 14.77 -18.01 17.50
N GLY A 465 14.71 -18.44 18.76
CA GLY A 465 15.84 -18.47 19.69
C GLY A 465 16.36 -17.08 20.10
N GLY A 466 17.57 -17.07 20.67
CA GLY A 466 18.18 -15.88 21.28
C GLY A 466 17.85 -15.74 22.76
N THR A 467 18.28 -14.61 23.34
CA THR A 467 17.92 -14.19 24.70
C THR A 467 17.71 -12.68 24.65
N CYS A 468 16.45 -12.28 24.51
CA CYS A 468 16.01 -10.93 24.21
C CYS A 468 15.72 -10.16 25.51
N LEU A 469 16.21 -8.92 25.61
CA LEU A 469 15.92 -7.99 26.71
C LEU A 469 14.95 -6.86 26.34
N SER A 470 14.72 -6.62 25.05
CA SER A 470 13.69 -5.70 24.56
C SER A 470 12.46 -6.44 24.04
N GLU A 471 11.39 -5.70 23.80
CA GLU A 471 10.33 -6.14 22.88
C GLU A 471 10.89 -6.32 21.46
N PRO A 472 10.27 -7.17 20.62
CA PRO A 472 10.74 -7.40 19.27
C PRO A 472 10.23 -6.31 18.32
N VAL A 473 11.13 -5.82 17.47
CA VAL A 473 10.75 -4.99 16.32
C VAL A 473 10.77 -5.87 15.07
N ALA A 474 9.76 -5.70 14.22
CA ALA A 474 9.63 -6.38 12.94
C ALA A 474 9.26 -5.36 11.85
N VAL A 475 9.93 -5.44 10.71
CA VAL A 475 9.72 -4.53 9.57
C VAL A 475 9.89 -5.30 8.26
N SER A 476 9.29 -4.80 7.17
CA SER A 476 9.49 -5.33 5.83
C SER A 476 9.68 -4.19 4.83
N TRP A 477 10.59 -4.41 3.88
CA TRP A 477 10.82 -3.53 2.72
C TRP A 477 10.38 -4.15 1.39
N GLY A 478 9.84 -5.37 1.38
CA GLY A 478 9.52 -6.10 0.15
C GLY A 478 8.81 -7.43 0.39
N GLN A 479 8.23 -8.00 -0.66
CA GLN A 479 7.48 -9.25 -0.59
C GLN A 479 8.42 -10.41 -0.19
N ASN A 480 7.93 -11.32 0.66
CA ASN A 480 8.72 -12.41 1.26
C ASN A 480 9.94 -11.95 2.08
N ARG A 481 10.04 -10.67 2.47
CA ARG A 481 11.11 -10.15 3.33
C ARG A 481 10.59 -9.81 4.72
N LEU A 482 11.35 -10.19 5.75
CA LEU A 482 11.19 -9.71 7.12
C LEU A 482 12.57 -9.40 7.69
N ASP A 483 12.68 -8.31 8.43
CA ASP A 483 13.86 -7.96 9.22
C ASP A 483 13.44 -7.71 10.67
N LEU A 484 14.10 -8.39 11.61
CA LEU A 484 13.72 -8.51 13.01
C LEU A 484 14.85 -8.03 13.91
N PHE A 485 14.52 -7.19 14.89
CA PHE A 485 15.50 -6.54 15.77
C PHE A 485 15.13 -6.66 17.25
N VAL A 486 16.14 -6.96 18.08
CA VAL A 486 16.03 -7.13 19.54
C VAL A 486 17.30 -6.65 20.24
N ILE A 487 17.20 -6.16 21.48
CA ILE A 487 18.38 -5.94 22.33
C ILE A 487 18.77 -7.26 23.02
N GLY A 488 20.06 -7.59 22.98
CA GLY A 488 20.63 -8.78 23.62
C GLY A 488 21.09 -8.55 25.07
N THR A 489 21.57 -9.61 25.72
CA THR A 489 22.05 -9.58 27.12
C THR A 489 23.33 -8.78 27.36
N ASP A 490 24.01 -8.36 26.30
CA ASP A 490 25.18 -7.46 26.30
C ASP A 490 24.81 -6.00 25.96
N SER A 491 23.50 -5.69 25.90
CA SER A 491 22.93 -4.42 25.43
C SER A 491 23.22 -4.07 23.97
N ALA A 492 23.79 -4.97 23.16
CA ALA A 492 23.91 -4.74 21.73
C ALA A 492 22.57 -4.96 21.00
N LEU A 493 22.36 -4.25 19.90
CA LEU A 493 21.29 -4.59 18.96
C LEU A 493 21.65 -5.88 18.21
N TYR A 494 20.68 -6.77 18.06
CA TYR A 494 20.76 -7.98 17.25
C TYR A 494 19.71 -7.98 16.14
N HIS A 495 20.02 -8.72 15.07
CA HIS A 495 19.31 -8.79 13.80
C HIS A 495 19.11 -10.25 13.36
N LYS A 496 17.92 -10.56 12.87
CA LYS A 496 17.53 -11.81 12.18
C LYS A 496 16.65 -11.42 10.99
N TRP A 497 16.69 -12.17 9.90
CA TRP A 497 15.86 -11.89 8.73
C TRP A 497 15.25 -13.15 8.11
N TRP A 498 14.15 -12.98 7.40
CA TRP A 498 13.60 -13.97 6.45
C TRP A 498 13.94 -13.51 5.03
N ASP A 499 14.48 -14.41 4.20
CA ASP A 499 14.88 -14.14 2.80
C ASP A 499 13.93 -14.71 1.74
N GLY A 500 12.74 -15.17 2.17
CA GLY A 500 11.77 -15.88 1.33
C GLY A 500 11.93 -17.39 1.32
N ASN A 501 13.04 -17.92 1.83
CA ASN A 501 13.35 -19.35 1.86
C ASN A 501 13.86 -19.83 3.23
N ALA A 502 14.59 -19.00 3.98
CA ALA A 502 15.15 -19.34 5.28
C ALA A 502 15.26 -18.14 6.23
N TRP A 503 15.31 -18.47 7.54
CA TRP A 503 15.70 -17.55 8.59
C TRP A 503 17.24 -17.41 8.64
N GLY A 504 17.77 -16.22 8.38
CA GLY A 504 19.18 -15.89 8.48
C GLY A 504 19.54 -15.19 9.81
N PRO A 505 20.78 -15.38 10.34
CA PRO A 505 21.85 -16.22 9.80
C PRO A 505 21.62 -17.72 10.03
N SER A 506 20.65 -18.09 10.88
CA SER A 506 19.98 -19.40 10.92
C SER A 506 18.72 -19.28 11.79
N VAL A 507 17.83 -20.28 11.76
CA VAL A 507 16.58 -20.32 12.56
C VAL A 507 16.77 -19.95 14.05
N LYS A 508 17.91 -20.31 14.66
CA LYS A 508 18.25 -19.95 16.05
C LYS A 508 19.37 -18.91 16.19
N GLY A 509 20.06 -18.60 15.10
CA GLY A 509 21.19 -17.67 15.07
C GLY A 509 20.74 -16.22 15.04
N TRP A 510 21.66 -15.31 15.37
CA TRP A 510 21.44 -13.88 15.37
C TRP A 510 22.71 -13.15 14.94
N GLU A 511 22.60 -12.14 14.07
CA GLU A 511 23.67 -11.20 13.77
C GLU A 511 23.69 -10.10 14.83
N SER A 512 24.85 -9.74 15.39
CA SER A 512 24.95 -8.58 16.29
C SER A 512 25.32 -7.34 15.48
N LEU A 513 24.54 -6.27 15.62
CA LEU A 513 24.76 -4.94 15.04
C LEU A 513 25.50 -3.97 15.99
N GLY A 514 25.86 -4.46 17.18
CA GLY A 514 26.65 -3.72 18.18
C GLY A 514 25.89 -2.55 18.82
N GLY A 515 26.65 -1.61 19.38
CA GLY A 515 26.13 -0.54 20.24
C GLY A 515 26.01 -0.97 21.70
N ILE A 516 25.59 -0.03 22.54
CA ILE A 516 25.06 -0.27 23.89
C ILE A 516 23.76 0.54 23.93
N CYS A 517 22.64 -0.16 23.84
CA CYS A 517 21.32 0.40 23.57
C CYS A 517 20.44 0.35 24.81
N GLU A 518 19.64 1.40 25.00
CA GLU A 518 18.64 1.51 26.06
C GLU A 518 17.22 1.56 25.45
N GLY A 519 16.26 0.92 26.13
CA GLY A 519 14.86 0.83 25.68
C GLY A 519 14.62 -0.14 24.52
N THR A 520 13.43 -0.06 23.92
CA THR A 520 13.08 -0.78 22.69
C THR A 520 13.62 0.00 21.48
N PRO A 521 14.25 -0.66 20.49
CA PRO A 521 14.66 -0.02 19.24
C PRO A 521 13.44 0.33 18.37
N THR A 522 13.67 1.04 17.26
CA THR A 522 12.70 1.23 16.16
C THR A 522 13.36 0.90 14.83
N ALA A 523 12.59 0.39 13.87
CA ALA A 523 13.03 0.10 12.51
C ALA A 523 11.96 0.53 11.50
N VAL A 524 12.35 1.17 10.41
CA VAL A 524 11.45 1.66 9.35
C VAL A 524 12.03 1.36 7.97
N ALA A 525 11.13 1.09 7.01
CA ALA A 525 11.43 0.85 5.60
C ALA A 525 10.76 1.93 4.73
N TRP A 526 11.43 2.35 3.66
CA TRP A 526 10.91 3.33 2.70
C TRP A 526 11.14 2.99 1.23
N GLY A 527 11.74 1.83 0.96
CA GLY A 527 11.95 1.29 -0.38
C GLY A 527 12.60 -0.09 -0.30
N ASN A 528 12.60 -0.83 -1.41
CA ASN A 528 13.27 -2.12 -1.50
C ASN A 528 14.74 -2.00 -1.11
N ASP A 529 15.30 -3.03 -0.47
CA ASP A 529 16.67 -3.08 0.04
C ASP A 529 17.05 -1.97 1.05
N ARG A 530 16.08 -1.27 1.65
CA ARG A 530 16.33 -0.11 2.51
C ARG A 530 15.68 -0.22 3.89
N LEU A 531 16.50 -0.06 4.92
CA LEU A 531 16.09 0.02 6.32
C LEU A 531 16.85 1.12 7.06
N ASP A 532 16.17 1.78 7.98
CA ASP A 532 16.73 2.74 8.92
C ASP A 532 16.35 2.33 10.35
N LEU A 533 17.35 2.29 11.23
CA LEU A 533 17.26 1.76 12.60
C LEU A 533 17.63 2.83 13.62
N PHE A 534 16.82 2.92 14.68
CA PHE A 534 16.91 3.96 15.69
C PHE A 534 16.96 3.37 17.11
N VAL A 535 17.93 3.81 17.91
CA VAL A 535 18.15 3.34 19.29
C VAL A 535 18.55 4.50 20.19
N ILE A 536 18.22 4.43 21.48
CA ILE A 536 18.76 5.35 22.49
C ILE A 536 20.09 4.80 23.01
N GLY A 537 21.10 5.66 23.13
CA GLY A 537 22.40 5.30 23.74
C GLY A 537 22.45 5.61 25.24
N THR A 538 23.49 5.14 25.93
CA THR A 538 23.68 5.36 27.39
C THR A 538 23.98 6.83 27.78
N ASP A 539 24.08 7.74 26.82
CA ASP A 539 24.12 9.20 27.00
C ASP A 539 22.74 9.85 26.78
N SER A 540 21.69 9.04 26.61
CA SER A 540 20.33 9.40 26.22
C SER A 540 20.20 10.08 24.85
N ALA A 541 21.25 10.09 24.02
CA ALA A 541 21.15 10.56 22.65
C ALA A 541 20.47 9.53 21.75
N LEU A 542 19.79 9.99 20.69
CA LEU A 542 19.35 9.12 19.61
C LEU A 542 20.55 8.71 18.74
N TYR A 543 20.59 7.44 18.34
CA TYR A 543 21.55 6.88 17.40
C TYR A 543 20.84 6.22 16.21
N HIS A 544 21.54 6.19 15.08
CA HIS A 544 21.08 5.79 13.76
C HIS A 544 22.04 4.79 13.10
N LYS A 545 21.48 3.77 12.43
CA LYS A 545 22.16 2.79 11.57
C LYS A 545 21.23 2.47 10.41
N TRP A 546 21.77 2.13 9.24
CA TRP A 546 20.95 1.80 8.08
C TRP A 546 21.48 0.61 7.28
N TRP A 547 20.60 -0.03 6.51
CA TRP A 547 20.94 -0.96 5.43
C TRP A 547 20.83 -0.22 4.08
N ASP A 548 21.71 -0.50 3.13
CA ASP A 548 21.73 0.13 1.79
C ASP A 548 21.62 -0.87 0.62
N GLY A 549 21.19 -2.10 0.90
CA GLY A 549 21.16 -3.21 -0.05
C GLY A 549 22.46 -4.00 -0.16
N SER A 550 23.57 -3.47 0.36
CA SER A 550 24.88 -4.14 0.33
C SER A 550 25.58 -4.21 1.69
N ALA A 551 25.38 -3.22 2.56
CA ALA A 551 26.05 -3.11 3.85
C ALA A 551 25.22 -2.39 4.92
N TRP A 552 25.58 -2.65 6.18
CA TRP A 552 25.16 -1.86 7.33
C TRP A 552 26.04 -0.61 7.46
N GLY A 553 25.46 0.58 7.32
CA GLY A 553 26.12 1.87 7.54
C GLY A 553 25.87 2.46 8.93
N PRO A 554 26.82 3.23 9.51
CA PRO A 554 28.14 3.57 8.96
C PRO A 554 29.15 2.40 9.02
N SER A 555 28.87 1.35 9.79
CA SER A 555 29.45 0.00 9.63
C SER A 555 28.62 -1.00 10.45
N ILE A 556 28.85 -2.31 10.24
CA ILE A 556 28.20 -3.42 10.98
C ILE A 556 28.19 -3.26 12.53
N LYS A 557 29.15 -2.54 13.12
CA LYS A 557 29.17 -2.19 14.56
C LYS A 557 29.09 -0.70 14.87
N GLY A 558 29.25 0.16 13.86
CA GLY A 558 29.27 1.61 14.01
C GLY A 558 27.87 2.19 14.06
N TRP A 559 27.73 3.36 14.69
CA TRP A 559 26.46 4.07 14.83
C TRP A 559 26.67 5.56 14.55
N GLU A 560 25.78 6.17 13.78
CA GLU A 560 25.67 7.63 13.70
C GLU A 560 24.91 8.13 14.93
N SER A 561 25.33 9.25 15.54
CA SER A 561 24.59 9.87 16.64
C SER A 561 23.78 11.06 16.11
N LEU A 562 22.48 11.09 16.37
CA LEU A 562 21.54 12.16 16.03
C LEU A 562 21.27 13.14 17.19
N GLY A 563 21.92 12.91 18.34
CA GLY A 563 21.88 13.81 19.50
C GLY A 563 20.51 13.90 20.20
N GLY A 564 20.33 14.97 20.96
CA GLY A 564 19.18 15.13 21.88
C GLY A 564 19.44 14.50 23.25
N ILE A 565 18.42 14.57 24.11
CA ILE A 565 18.33 13.85 25.40
C ILE A 565 16.91 13.30 25.46
N CYS A 566 16.76 12.02 25.10
CA CYS A 566 15.48 11.36 24.89
C CYS A 566 15.01 10.69 26.19
N THR A 567 13.71 10.76 26.48
CA THR A 567 13.06 10.15 27.67
C THR A 567 12.01 9.12 27.30
N SER A 568 12.09 8.60 26.08
CA SER A 568 11.29 7.52 25.50
C SER A 568 12.14 6.73 24.51
N SER A 569 11.67 5.54 24.11
CA SER A 569 12.04 5.00 22.79
C SER A 569 11.65 6.00 21.68
N PRO A 570 12.34 5.98 20.53
CA PRO A 570 11.86 6.68 19.35
C PRO A 570 10.54 6.08 18.84
N ALA A 571 9.89 6.82 17.95
CA ALA A 571 8.98 6.28 16.94
C ALA A 571 9.43 6.85 15.58
N ALA A 572 9.29 6.07 14.50
CA ALA A 572 9.75 6.45 13.17
C ALA A 572 8.76 6.04 12.09
N VAL A 573 8.47 6.94 11.15
CA VAL A 573 7.59 6.68 10.01
C VAL A 573 8.23 7.15 8.72
N SER A 574 7.75 6.59 7.60
CA SER A 574 8.04 7.07 6.26
C SER A 574 6.79 6.98 5.40
N TRP A 575 6.47 8.08 4.73
CA TRP A 575 5.44 8.13 3.69
C TRP A 575 6.05 7.85 2.29
N GLU A 576 7.19 8.45 1.97
CA GLU A 576 7.84 8.31 0.66
C GLU A 576 9.34 7.93 0.70
N PRO A 577 9.89 7.40 -0.40
CA PRO A 577 11.31 7.03 -0.49
C PRO A 577 12.25 8.21 -0.26
N ASN A 578 13.24 8.01 0.61
CA ASN A 578 14.20 9.01 1.12
C ASN A 578 13.61 10.00 2.14
N ARG A 579 12.37 9.84 2.59
CA ARG A 579 11.82 10.60 3.72
C ARG A 579 11.74 9.74 4.98
N LEU A 580 12.15 10.31 6.10
CA LEU A 580 11.96 9.74 7.44
C LEU A 580 11.48 10.85 8.36
N ASP A 581 10.54 10.55 9.25
CA ASP A 581 10.10 11.44 10.31
C ASP A 581 10.22 10.71 11.66
N LEU A 582 10.96 11.31 12.59
CA LEU A 582 11.41 10.72 13.85
C LEU A 582 10.90 11.52 15.05
N PHE A 583 10.37 10.82 16.04
CA PHE A 583 9.71 11.40 17.19
C PHE A 583 10.25 10.83 18.50
N VAL A 584 10.57 11.69 19.47
CA VAL A 584 11.04 11.32 20.82
C VAL A 584 10.45 12.26 21.87
N ARG A 585 10.24 11.79 23.10
CA ARG A 585 9.93 12.69 24.22
C ARG A 585 11.21 13.30 24.80
N GLY A 586 11.19 14.60 25.10
CA GLY A 586 12.30 15.31 25.74
C GLY A 586 12.30 15.26 27.27
N THR A 587 13.24 15.95 27.91
CA THR A 587 13.36 16.04 29.38
C THR A 587 12.34 16.97 30.04
N ASP A 588 11.73 17.86 29.26
CA ASP A 588 10.57 18.68 29.62
C ASP A 588 9.22 17.94 29.45
N SER A 589 9.26 16.66 29.04
CA SER A 589 8.12 15.83 28.63
C SER A 589 7.36 16.31 27.39
N ALA A 590 7.87 17.29 26.63
CA ALA A 590 7.31 17.65 25.32
C ALA A 590 7.73 16.63 24.26
N LEU A 591 7.00 16.58 23.13
CA LEU A 591 7.45 15.84 21.96
C LEU A 591 8.50 16.64 21.18
N PHE A 592 9.46 15.94 20.59
CA PHE A 592 10.45 16.48 19.68
C PHE A 592 10.46 15.69 18.37
N HIS A 593 10.78 16.40 17.29
CA HIS A 593 10.72 15.98 15.90
C HIS A 593 12.05 16.23 15.17
N LYS A 594 12.44 15.27 14.31
CA LYS A 594 13.59 15.33 13.40
C LYS A 594 13.19 14.59 12.12
N TRP A 595 13.63 15.07 10.96
CA TRP A 595 13.32 14.44 9.67
C TRP A 595 14.55 14.30 8.78
N TRP A 596 14.50 13.40 7.80
CA TRP A 596 15.49 13.25 6.73
C TRP A 596 14.86 13.62 5.39
N ASP A 597 15.48 14.51 4.61
CA ASP A 597 14.95 15.04 3.34
C ASP A 597 15.60 14.43 2.08
N GLY A 598 16.22 13.26 2.23
CA GLY A 598 17.05 12.61 1.22
C GLY A 598 18.46 13.19 1.07
N LYS A 599 18.81 14.27 1.78
CA LYS A 599 20.13 14.95 1.69
C LYS A 599 20.72 15.27 3.06
N ALA A 600 19.89 15.63 4.03
CA ALA A 600 20.28 16.07 5.36
C ALA A 600 19.21 15.74 6.43
N TRP A 601 19.68 15.65 7.67
CA TRP A 601 18.83 15.62 8.86
C TRP A 601 18.38 17.04 9.24
N GLY A 602 17.08 17.31 9.22
CA GLY A 602 16.45 18.54 9.69
C GLY A 602 15.98 18.45 11.15
N PRO A 603 16.00 19.56 11.93
CA PRO A 603 16.50 20.89 11.56
C PRO A 603 18.04 20.98 11.53
N SER A 604 18.74 19.98 12.07
CA SER A 604 20.16 19.66 11.80
C SER A 604 20.48 18.27 12.36
N VAL A 605 21.62 17.67 11.99
CA VAL A 605 22.09 16.36 12.46
C VAL A 605 22.02 16.17 14.00
N LYS A 606 22.20 17.24 14.78
CA LYS A 606 22.08 17.22 16.26
C LYS A 606 20.88 18.01 16.81
N GLY A 607 20.19 18.76 15.96
CA GLY A 607 19.07 19.61 16.33
C GLY A 607 17.76 18.83 16.40
N TRP A 608 16.79 19.40 17.10
CA TRP A 608 15.45 18.84 17.24
C TRP A 608 14.44 19.99 17.21
N GLU A 609 13.37 19.82 16.43
CA GLU A 609 12.17 20.64 16.55
C GLU A 609 11.40 20.19 17.80
N SER A 610 10.75 21.09 18.52
CA SER A 610 9.86 20.74 19.64
C SER A 610 8.41 20.95 19.21
N LEU A 611 7.55 19.95 19.41
CA LEU A 611 6.13 19.96 19.06
C LEU A 611 5.21 20.19 20.29
N GLY A 612 5.80 20.60 21.42
CA GLY A 612 5.10 20.93 22.66
C GLY A 612 4.39 19.74 23.31
N GLY A 613 3.35 20.04 24.10
CA GLY A 613 2.66 19.06 24.94
C GLY A 613 3.39 18.75 26.26
N ILE A 614 2.76 17.94 27.11
CA ILE A 614 3.34 17.33 28.30
C ILE A 614 2.85 15.87 28.31
N LEU A 615 3.70 14.96 27.84
CA LEU A 615 3.29 13.61 27.44
C LEU A 615 3.59 12.57 28.52
N THR A 616 2.57 11.80 28.91
CA THR A 616 2.73 10.68 29.85
C THR A 616 3.29 9.44 29.15
N HIS A 617 2.71 9.06 28.01
CA HIS A 617 3.20 7.96 27.17
C HIS A 617 3.38 8.35 25.70
N PHE A 618 4.54 8.03 25.16
CA PHE A 618 4.89 8.09 23.73
C PHE A 618 6.00 7.07 23.46
N THR A 619 5.67 5.94 22.83
CA THR A 619 6.57 4.80 22.53
C THR A 619 5.98 3.94 21.41
N ASP A 620 6.83 3.34 20.59
CA ASP A 620 6.53 2.40 19.48
C ASP A 620 6.01 1.00 19.89
#